data_AF-A0AAP0W915-F1
#
_entry.id   AF-A0AAP0W915-F1
#
_cell.length_a   1.000
_cell.length_b   1.000
_cell.length_c   1.000
_cell.angle_alpha   90.00
_cell.angle_beta   90.00
_cell.angle_gamma   90.00
#
_symmetry.space_group_name_H-M   'P 1'
#
loop_
_entity.id
_entity.type
_entity.pdbx_description
1 polymer ?
#
loop_
_entity_poly.entity_id
_entity_poly.type
_entity_poly.pdbx_seq_one_letter_code
_entity_poly.pdbx_strand_id
1 'polypeptide(L)'
;MGFTFDAEAAKKAGTSAMINETGAYEGVILHAHYSFGTDSQSETLELSFESNGLKANYLRINYVNREGEKTFGMDTVSALLWAAGVREAQPQQRQTPEGMVWALPAIEGKTVGLVLQKELRTKTTDGSDTYQMNIRHVFQAKTRLTYAELSDKVPAEAIDKLMLTLKDADKRQPAANGAAPGARGGPAGNRYANQTQQQQSNLQRAAGGRSQQQATAPEFDDDIPF
;
A
#
# COMPACT_ATOMS: atom_id res chain seq x y z
N MET A 1 -28.38 -39.78 -15.70
CA MET A 1 -27.12 -39.45 -15.01
C MET A 1 -27.48 -38.99 -13.61
N GLY A 2 -26.96 -39.65 -12.58
CA GLY A 2 -27.18 -39.26 -11.19
C GLY A 2 -25.97 -38.52 -10.64
N PHE A 3 -26.19 -37.56 -9.75
CA PHE A 3 -25.13 -36.92 -8.99
C PHE A 3 -24.94 -37.69 -7.68
N THR A 4 -23.74 -38.21 -7.46
CA THR A 4 -23.33 -38.78 -6.18
C THR A 4 -22.72 -37.67 -5.33
N PHE A 5 -23.16 -37.57 -4.08
CA PHE A 5 -22.59 -36.63 -3.13
C PHE A 5 -21.13 -36.98 -2.86
N ASP A 6 -20.24 -36.05 -3.14
CA ASP A 6 -18.82 -36.09 -2.78
C ASP A 6 -18.54 -34.94 -1.82
N ALA A 7 -18.24 -35.26 -0.57
CA ALA A 7 -18.01 -34.28 0.49
C ALA A 7 -16.76 -33.41 0.23
N GLU A 8 -15.73 -33.94 -0.45
CA GLU A 8 -14.54 -33.19 -0.82
C GLU A 8 -14.82 -32.28 -2.03
N ALA A 9 -15.60 -32.73 -3.01
CA ALA A 9 -16.06 -31.89 -4.12
C ALA A 9 -17.03 -30.80 -3.64
N ALA A 10 -17.90 -31.08 -2.68
CA ALA A 10 -18.81 -30.12 -2.09
C ALA A 10 -18.07 -29.02 -1.30
N LYS A 11 -16.98 -29.36 -0.59
CA LYS A 11 -16.10 -28.36 0.05
C LYS A 11 -15.43 -27.45 -0.99
N LYS A 12 -14.99 -28.00 -2.12
CA LYS A 12 -14.35 -27.27 -3.23
C LYS A 12 -15.34 -26.38 -3.99
N ALA A 13 -16.62 -26.74 -4.04
CA ALA A 13 -17.64 -26.00 -4.78
C ALA A 13 -17.90 -24.58 -4.22
N GLY A 14 -17.50 -24.29 -2.98
CA GLY A 14 -17.65 -22.98 -2.33
C GLY A 14 -16.34 -22.23 -2.05
N THR A 15 -15.18 -22.81 -2.36
CA THR A 15 -13.88 -22.18 -2.11
C THR A 15 -13.33 -21.61 -3.42
N SER A 16 -13.16 -20.28 -3.49
CA SER A 16 -12.22 -19.71 -4.46
C SER A 16 -10.89 -20.43 -4.27
N ALA A 17 -10.19 -20.87 -5.31
CA ALA A 17 -8.87 -21.51 -5.15
C ALA A 17 -7.79 -20.56 -4.57
N MET A 18 -8.19 -19.32 -4.24
CA MET A 18 -7.33 -18.22 -3.86
C MET A 18 -7.83 -17.57 -2.55
N ILE A 19 -6.89 -17.09 -1.74
CA ILE A 19 -7.17 -16.25 -0.58
C ILE A 19 -7.48 -14.82 -1.05
N ASN A 20 -8.67 -14.32 -0.70
CA ASN A 20 -9.18 -13.02 -1.14
C ASN A 20 -9.79 -12.18 0.00
N GLU A 21 -9.68 -12.64 1.24
CA GLU A 21 -10.22 -11.97 2.43
C GLU A 21 -9.10 -11.61 3.39
N THR A 22 -9.31 -10.55 4.17
CA THR A 22 -8.42 -10.18 5.28
C THR A 22 -8.53 -11.22 6.38
N GLY A 23 -7.39 -11.72 6.85
CA GLY A 23 -7.38 -12.71 7.91
C GLY A 23 -6.00 -13.23 8.30
N ALA A 24 -5.97 -14.01 9.38
CA ALA A 24 -4.80 -14.76 9.80
C ALA A 24 -4.86 -16.19 9.24
N TYR A 25 -3.85 -16.57 8.47
CA TYR A 25 -3.77 -17.84 7.77
C TYR A 25 -2.52 -18.60 8.19
N GLU A 26 -2.67 -19.90 8.45
CA GLU A 26 -1.57 -20.81 8.74
C GLU A 26 -1.40 -21.77 7.57
N GLY A 27 -0.18 -21.91 7.07
CA GLY A 27 0.03 -22.55 5.78
C GLY A 27 1.50 -22.74 5.43
N VAL A 28 1.74 -23.15 4.19
CA VAL A 28 3.06 -23.48 3.66
C VAL A 28 3.48 -22.46 2.61
N ILE A 29 4.74 -22.02 2.69
CA ILE A 29 5.37 -21.22 1.63
C ILE A 29 5.65 -22.14 0.46
N LEU A 30 5.00 -21.92 -0.68
CA LEU A 30 5.21 -22.70 -1.90
C LEU A 30 6.49 -22.27 -2.62
N HIS A 31 6.60 -20.97 -2.88
CA HIS A 31 7.70 -20.36 -3.63
C HIS A 31 8.06 -19.02 -3.02
N ALA A 32 9.35 -18.68 -3.08
CA ALA A 32 9.86 -17.39 -2.64
C ALA A 32 10.87 -16.87 -3.67
N HIS A 33 10.53 -15.79 -4.35
CA HIS A 33 11.34 -15.21 -5.41
C HIS A 33 11.81 -13.82 -5.00
N TYR A 34 13.09 -13.59 -5.22
CA TYR A 34 13.77 -12.32 -5.02
C TYR A 34 13.74 -11.56 -6.34
N SER A 35 13.38 -10.28 -6.27
CA SER A 35 13.32 -9.39 -7.43
C SER A 35 14.02 -8.08 -7.13
N PHE A 36 14.71 -7.57 -8.15
CA PHE A 36 15.46 -6.32 -8.11
C PHE A 36 14.77 -5.33 -9.04
N GLY A 37 14.72 -4.06 -8.64
CA GLY A 37 14.29 -2.97 -9.49
C GLY A 37 15.22 -2.86 -10.69
N THR A 38 14.66 -2.74 -11.89
CA THR A 38 15.45 -2.60 -13.12
C THR A 38 16.20 -1.25 -13.17
N ASP A 39 15.56 -0.18 -12.68
CA ASP A 39 16.08 1.19 -12.68
C ASP A 39 16.14 1.80 -11.27
N SER A 40 16.16 0.96 -10.24
CA SER A 40 16.11 1.37 -8.83
C SER A 40 16.86 0.39 -7.93
N GLN A 41 17.27 0.86 -6.76
CA GLN A 41 17.84 -0.01 -5.71
C GLN A 41 16.76 -0.79 -4.94
N SER A 42 15.53 -0.81 -5.45
CA SER A 42 14.41 -1.45 -4.78
C SER A 42 14.56 -2.96 -4.85
N GLU A 43 14.42 -3.61 -3.71
CA GLU A 43 14.50 -5.05 -3.61
C GLU A 43 13.20 -5.58 -2.97
N THR A 44 12.64 -6.62 -3.58
CA THR A 44 11.31 -7.13 -3.25
C THR A 44 11.32 -8.66 -3.21
N LEU A 45 10.72 -9.19 -2.15
CA LEU A 45 10.51 -10.62 -1.96
C LEU A 45 9.06 -10.92 -2.32
N GLU A 46 8.87 -11.73 -3.35
CA GLU A 46 7.56 -12.22 -3.75
C GLU A 46 7.37 -13.64 -3.27
N LEU A 47 6.25 -13.90 -2.60
CA LEU A 47 5.94 -15.16 -1.97
C LEU A 47 4.65 -15.74 -2.56
N SER A 48 4.62 -17.06 -2.69
CA SER A 48 3.41 -17.84 -2.89
C SER A 48 3.17 -18.68 -1.65
N PHE A 49 1.94 -18.66 -1.14
CA PHE A 49 1.57 -19.27 0.13
C PHE A 49 0.28 -20.08 -0.05
N GLU A 50 0.17 -21.22 0.64
CA GLU A 50 -1.03 -22.05 0.63
C GLU A 50 -1.51 -22.31 2.05
N SER A 51 -2.78 -22.05 2.32
CA SER A 51 -3.44 -22.33 3.60
C SER A 51 -4.76 -23.05 3.35
N ASN A 52 -4.91 -24.25 3.93
CA ASN A 52 -6.14 -25.05 3.84
C ASN A 52 -6.68 -25.23 2.41
N GLY A 53 -5.79 -25.41 1.42
CA GLY A 53 -6.14 -25.56 0.00
C GLY A 53 -6.40 -24.25 -0.75
N LEU A 54 -6.33 -23.10 -0.06
CA LEU A 54 -6.42 -21.76 -0.66
C LEU A 54 -5.02 -21.21 -0.93
N LYS A 55 -4.81 -20.61 -2.10
CA LYS A 55 -3.51 -20.03 -2.49
C LYS A 55 -3.51 -18.50 -2.42
N ALA A 56 -2.45 -17.93 -1.85
CA ALA A 56 -2.12 -16.52 -1.99
C ALA A 56 -0.84 -16.42 -2.82
N ASN A 57 -0.98 -16.06 -4.09
CA ASN A 57 0.15 -15.83 -4.98
C ASN A 57 0.48 -14.34 -5.04
N TYR A 58 1.71 -14.02 -5.42
CA TYR A 58 2.18 -12.63 -5.61
C TYR A 58 2.13 -11.78 -4.33
N LEU A 59 2.35 -12.39 -3.16
CA LEU A 59 2.50 -11.66 -1.92
C LEU A 59 3.84 -10.93 -1.93
N ARG A 60 3.83 -9.61 -2.07
CA ARG A 60 5.06 -8.80 -2.20
C ARG A 60 5.44 -8.16 -0.89
N ILE A 61 6.72 -8.26 -0.56
CA ILE A 61 7.35 -7.58 0.55
C ILE A 61 8.50 -6.75 -0.02
N ASN A 62 8.29 -5.43 -0.14
CA ASN A 62 9.36 -4.52 -0.50
C ASN A 62 10.17 -4.23 0.77
N TYR A 63 11.43 -4.67 0.84
CA TYR A 63 12.28 -4.47 2.03
C TYR A 63 13.41 -3.47 1.79
N VAL A 64 13.69 -3.10 0.54
CA VAL A 64 14.51 -1.94 0.17
C VAL A 64 13.69 -1.03 -0.75
N ASN A 65 13.68 0.27 -0.47
CA ASN A 65 13.00 1.27 -1.31
C ASN A 65 13.84 1.65 -2.55
N ARG A 66 13.35 2.59 -3.37
CA ARG A 66 14.04 3.01 -4.60
C ARG A 66 15.39 3.66 -4.29
N GLU A 67 15.50 4.29 -3.12
CA GLU A 67 16.64 5.03 -2.62
C GLU A 67 17.72 4.14 -1.97
N GLY A 68 17.44 2.85 -1.77
CA GLY A 68 18.37 1.90 -1.14
C GLY A 68 18.22 1.77 0.38
N GLU A 69 17.19 2.40 0.97
CA GLU A 69 16.92 2.35 2.40
C GLU A 69 16.03 1.17 2.77
N LYS A 70 16.28 0.62 3.96
CA LYS A 70 15.47 -0.47 4.53
C LYS A 70 14.09 0.04 4.90
N THR A 71 13.07 -0.71 4.53
CA THR A 71 11.68 -0.43 4.90
C THR A 71 11.21 -1.38 6.00
N PHE A 72 9.98 -1.19 6.49
CA PHE A 72 9.30 -2.16 7.36
C PHE A 72 9.18 -3.58 6.75
N GLY A 73 9.34 -3.70 5.42
CA GLY A 73 9.44 -5.01 4.77
C GLY A 73 10.64 -5.81 5.26
N MET A 74 11.75 -5.18 5.63
CA MET A 74 12.93 -5.87 6.16
C MET A 74 12.62 -6.55 7.50
N ASP A 75 11.87 -5.87 8.36
CA ASP A 75 11.40 -6.43 9.64
C ASP A 75 10.46 -7.60 9.39
N THR A 76 9.61 -7.49 8.37
CA THR A 76 8.68 -8.55 7.96
C THR A 76 9.42 -9.78 7.42
N VAL A 77 10.46 -9.60 6.59
CA VAL A 77 11.32 -10.69 6.10
C VAL A 77 12.05 -11.36 7.27
N SER A 78 12.55 -10.58 8.23
CA SER A 78 13.23 -11.12 9.41
C SER A 78 12.27 -11.95 10.29
N ALA A 79 11.05 -11.46 10.50
CA ALA A 79 10.00 -12.21 11.19
C ALA A 79 9.60 -13.49 10.43
N LEU A 80 9.60 -13.45 9.09
CA LEU A 80 9.35 -14.62 8.25
C LEU A 80 10.43 -15.69 8.39
N LEU A 81 11.70 -15.31 8.35
CA LEU A 81 12.82 -16.22 8.58
C LEU A 81 12.72 -16.88 9.95
N TRP A 82 12.44 -16.09 10.99
CA TRP A 82 12.22 -16.61 12.33
C TRP A 82 11.04 -17.59 12.40
N ALA A 83 9.87 -17.22 11.85
CA ALA A 83 8.68 -18.07 11.85
C ALA A 83 8.89 -19.37 11.07
N ALA A 84 9.70 -19.33 10.00
CA ALA A 84 10.10 -20.49 9.21
C ALA A 84 11.20 -21.34 9.89
N GLY A 85 11.77 -20.88 11.01
CA GLY A 85 12.87 -21.54 11.71
C GLY A 85 14.21 -21.48 10.95
N VAL A 86 14.39 -20.49 10.10
CA VAL A 86 15.57 -20.30 9.24
C VAL A 86 16.41 -19.16 9.81
N ARG A 87 17.69 -19.41 10.08
CA ARG A 87 18.62 -18.37 10.57
C ARG A 87 19.22 -17.54 9.45
N GLU A 88 19.52 -18.20 8.34
CA GLU A 88 20.14 -17.59 7.17
C GLU A 88 19.49 -18.15 5.92
N ALA A 89 19.19 -17.27 4.97
CA ALA A 89 18.66 -17.64 3.67
C ALA A 89 19.43 -16.87 2.60
N GLN A 90 19.99 -17.58 1.64
CA GLN A 90 20.74 -17.01 0.53
C GLN A 90 19.96 -17.19 -0.77
N PRO A 91 19.77 -16.14 -1.58
CA PRO A 91 19.16 -16.27 -2.89
C PRO A 91 19.97 -17.21 -3.78
N GLN A 92 19.26 -18.10 -4.49
CA GLN A 92 19.85 -19.04 -5.43
C GLN A 92 19.19 -18.87 -6.79
N GLN A 93 20.04 -18.78 -7.80
CA GLN A 93 19.62 -18.71 -9.19
C GLN A 93 19.01 -20.06 -9.61
N ARG A 94 17.74 -20.08 -10.04
CA ARG A 94 17.00 -21.26 -10.46
C ARG A 94 16.36 -21.04 -11.84
N GLN A 95 16.56 -21.98 -12.75
CA GLN A 95 15.85 -22.01 -14.01
C GLN A 95 14.41 -22.46 -13.77
N THR A 96 13.45 -21.65 -14.19
CA THR A 96 12.02 -21.98 -14.24
C THR A 96 11.55 -21.95 -15.70
N PRO A 97 10.36 -22.51 -16.01
CA PRO A 97 9.75 -22.36 -17.34
C PRO A 97 9.57 -20.90 -17.77
N GLU A 98 9.49 -19.97 -16.80
CA GLU A 98 9.29 -18.53 -17.01
C GLU A 98 10.61 -17.76 -17.17
N GLY A 99 11.75 -18.43 -16.95
CA GLY A 99 13.08 -17.84 -17.05
C GLY A 99 13.93 -18.09 -15.80
N MET A 100 15.05 -17.39 -15.73
CA MET A 100 15.95 -17.46 -14.58
C MET A 100 15.42 -16.59 -13.45
N VAL A 101 15.17 -17.18 -12.28
CA VAL A 101 14.69 -16.47 -11.09
C VAL A 101 15.67 -16.63 -9.93
N TRP A 102 15.68 -15.67 -9.01
CA TRP A 102 16.40 -15.79 -7.76
C TRP A 102 15.46 -16.37 -6.70
N ALA A 103 15.50 -17.68 -6.50
CA ALA A 103 14.67 -18.36 -5.52
C ALA A 103 15.32 -18.31 -4.12
N LEU A 104 14.50 -18.37 -3.07
CA LEU A 104 14.95 -18.46 -1.68
C LEU A 104 14.57 -19.84 -1.09
N PRO A 105 15.28 -20.92 -1.49
CA PRO A 105 14.88 -22.30 -1.18
C PRO A 105 14.83 -22.62 0.31
N ALA A 106 15.54 -21.88 1.15
CA ALA A 106 15.60 -22.11 2.59
C ALA A 106 14.23 -22.00 3.29
N ILE A 107 13.33 -21.14 2.76
CA ILE A 107 11.98 -20.92 3.30
C ILE A 107 10.89 -21.64 2.52
N GLU A 108 11.18 -22.16 1.33
CA GLU A 108 10.22 -22.96 0.55
C GLU A 108 9.89 -24.26 1.29
N GLY A 109 8.61 -24.63 1.31
CA GLY A 109 8.09 -25.79 2.03
C GLY A 109 7.97 -25.61 3.55
N LYS A 110 8.33 -24.45 4.11
CA LYS A 110 8.19 -24.17 5.54
C LYS A 110 6.77 -23.75 5.89
N THR A 111 6.29 -24.22 7.03
CA THR A 111 4.98 -23.84 7.57
C THR A 111 5.11 -22.56 8.39
N VAL A 112 4.33 -21.54 8.05
CA VAL A 112 4.32 -20.23 8.73
C VAL A 112 2.90 -19.71 8.88
N GLY A 113 2.71 -18.75 9.78
CA GLY A 113 1.48 -18.00 9.93
C GLY A 113 1.62 -16.60 9.35
N LEU A 114 0.69 -16.19 8.49
CA LEU A 114 0.65 -14.86 7.90
C LEU A 114 -0.68 -14.18 8.22
N VAL A 115 -0.62 -12.91 8.63
CA VAL A 115 -1.79 -12.04 8.66
C VAL A 115 -1.82 -11.28 7.35
N LEU A 116 -2.83 -11.59 6.54
CA LEU A 116 -3.04 -10.97 5.24
C LEU A 116 -4.13 -9.91 5.34
N GLN A 117 -3.87 -8.75 4.74
CA GLN A 117 -4.83 -7.66 4.63
C GLN A 117 -5.14 -7.43 3.17
N LYS A 118 -6.43 -7.44 2.82
CA LYS A 118 -6.93 -7.06 1.51
C LYS A 118 -6.82 -5.55 1.36
N GLU A 119 -6.13 -5.12 0.31
CA GLU A 119 -6.05 -3.72 -0.08
C GLU A 119 -6.75 -3.54 -1.42
N LEU A 120 -7.84 -2.77 -1.42
CA LEU A 120 -8.52 -2.34 -2.63
C LEU A 120 -7.76 -1.16 -3.22
N ARG A 121 -7.45 -1.21 -4.51
CA ARG A 121 -6.73 -0.15 -5.22
C ARG A 121 -7.29 0.05 -6.61
N THR A 122 -7.20 1.27 -7.12
CA THR A 122 -7.54 1.55 -8.52
C THR A 122 -6.29 1.32 -9.37
N LYS A 123 -6.43 0.59 -10.47
CA LYS A 123 -5.34 0.41 -11.43
C LYS A 123 -5.08 1.73 -12.16
N THR A 124 -3.81 2.11 -12.23
CA THR A 124 -3.37 3.33 -12.92
C THR A 124 -3.56 3.27 -14.44
N THR A 125 -3.62 2.06 -15.03
CA THR A 125 -3.66 1.87 -16.48
C THR A 125 -5.03 2.07 -17.10
N ASP A 126 -6.08 1.54 -16.46
CA ASP A 126 -7.46 1.50 -16.99
C ASP A 126 -8.48 2.14 -16.03
N GLY A 127 -8.07 2.57 -14.83
CA GLY A 127 -8.96 3.13 -13.82
C GLY A 127 -9.88 2.08 -13.16
N SER A 128 -9.68 0.78 -13.43
CA SER A 128 -10.52 -0.26 -12.84
C SER A 128 -10.14 -0.51 -11.38
N ASP A 129 -11.11 -0.86 -10.55
CA ASP A 129 -10.83 -1.37 -9.21
C ASP A 129 -10.18 -2.75 -9.30
N THR A 130 -9.20 -2.99 -8.43
CA THR A 130 -8.56 -4.28 -8.20
C THR A 130 -8.26 -4.41 -6.70
N TYR A 131 -7.87 -5.60 -6.27
CA TYR A 131 -7.34 -5.79 -4.93
C TYR A 131 -5.95 -6.43 -4.98
N GLN A 132 -5.23 -6.31 -3.88
CA GLN A 132 -4.00 -7.04 -3.61
C GLN A 132 -3.98 -7.50 -2.14
N MET A 133 -3.32 -8.62 -1.89
CA MET A 133 -3.13 -9.13 -0.52
C MET A 133 -1.76 -8.66 -0.02
N ASN A 134 -1.76 -7.91 1.08
CA ASN A 134 -0.55 -7.45 1.75
C ASN A 134 -0.30 -8.26 3.01
N ILE A 135 0.97 -8.55 3.30
CA ILE A 135 1.37 -9.20 4.55
C ILE A 135 1.46 -8.11 5.62
N ARG A 136 0.59 -8.16 6.62
CA ARG A 136 0.56 -7.19 7.73
C ARG A 136 1.42 -7.62 8.90
N HIS A 137 1.45 -8.92 9.19
CA HIS A 137 2.23 -9.53 10.26
C HIS A 137 2.57 -10.99 9.93
N VAL A 138 3.62 -11.48 10.59
CA VAL A 138 4.07 -12.87 10.51
C VAL A 138 4.10 -13.47 11.91
N PHE A 139 3.68 -14.72 12.05
CA PHE A 139 3.63 -15.45 13.31
C PHE A 139 4.03 -16.91 13.11
N GLN A 140 4.41 -17.59 14.20
CA GLN A 140 4.74 -19.00 14.15
C GLN A 140 3.48 -19.86 14.06
N ALA A 141 3.43 -20.77 13.08
CA ALA A 141 2.33 -21.72 12.94
C ALA A 141 2.19 -22.58 14.21
N LYS A 142 0.95 -22.98 14.54
CA LYS A 142 0.58 -23.71 15.78
C LYS A 142 0.58 -22.89 17.07
N THR A 143 1.62 -22.10 17.34
CA THR A 143 1.71 -21.33 18.60
C THR A 143 1.07 -19.96 18.50
N ARG A 144 0.89 -19.43 17.28
CA ARG A 144 0.37 -18.09 16.98
C ARG A 144 1.17 -16.94 17.62
N LEU A 145 2.36 -17.24 18.14
CA LEU A 145 3.26 -16.25 18.71
C LEU A 145 3.95 -15.45 17.61
N THR A 146 4.05 -14.15 17.83
CA THR A 146 4.98 -13.28 17.13
C THR A 146 6.36 -13.31 17.81
N TYR A 147 7.40 -12.85 17.09
CA TYR A 147 8.74 -12.78 17.67
C TYR A 147 8.80 -11.87 18.90
N ALA A 148 8.05 -10.76 18.89
CA ALA A 148 7.98 -9.83 20.02
C ALA A 148 7.40 -10.54 21.26
N GLU A 149 6.30 -11.26 21.11
CA GLU A 149 5.67 -11.98 22.23
C GLU A 149 6.55 -13.09 22.78
N LEU A 150 7.26 -13.82 21.91
CA LEU A 150 8.23 -14.82 22.34
C LEU A 150 9.38 -14.16 23.13
N SER A 151 9.88 -13.02 22.66
CA SER A 151 11.01 -12.31 23.28
C SER A 151 10.63 -11.74 24.65
N ASP A 152 9.41 -11.20 24.75
CA ASP A 152 8.85 -10.63 25.98
C ASP A 152 8.25 -11.70 26.91
N LYS A 153 8.22 -12.97 26.46
CA LYS A 153 7.63 -14.13 27.17
C LYS A 153 6.17 -13.91 27.57
N VAL A 154 5.40 -13.25 26.71
CA VAL A 154 3.97 -13.00 26.89
C VAL A 154 3.15 -13.99 26.06
N PRO A 155 1.88 -14.25 26.43
CA PRO A 155 0.99 -15.11 25.63
C PRO A 155 0.71 -14.51 24.24
N ALA A 156 0.28 -15.38 23.31
CA ALA A 156 -0.14 -14.98 21.97
C ALA A 156 -1.46 -14.19 22.01
N GLU A 157 -1.39 -12.88 22.04
CA GLU A 157 -2.54 -11.96 22.06
C GLU A 157 -2.47 -10.89 20.95
N ALA A 158 -1.29 -10.63 20.40
CA ALA A 158 -1.05 -9.59 19.41
C ALA A 158 -1.80 -9.86 18.11
N ILE A 159 -1.80 -11.11 17.64
CA ILE A 159 -2.54 -11.50 16.44
C ILE A 159 -4.05 -11.35 16.68
N ASP A 160 -4.55 -11.76 17.84
CA ASP A 160 -5.98 -11.67 18.14
C ASP A 160 -6.43 -10.21 18.29
N LYS A 161 -5.64 -9.37 18.98
CA LYS A 161 -5.87 -7.91 19.07
C LYS A 161 -5.82 -7.24 17.70
N LEU A 162 -4.88 -7.65 16.86
CA LEU A 162 -4.79 -7.15 15.49
C LEU A 162 -6.03 -7.53 14.70
N MET A 163 -6.45 -8.79 14.74
CA MET A 163 -7.64 -9.28 14.03
C MET A 163 -8.93 -8.56 14.43
N LEU A 164 -9.05 -8.08 15.67
CA LEU A 164 -10.21 -7.28 16.11
C LEU A 164 -10.28 -5.89 15.46
N THR A 165 -9.14 -5.34 15.06
CA THR A 165 -9.04 -3.98 14.49
C THR A 165 -8.78 -3.97 12.99
N LEU A 166 -8.30 -5.10 12.45
CA LEU A 166 -7.89 -5.23 11.07
C LEU A 166 -9.13 -5.23 10.16
N LYS A 167 -9.16 -4.26 9.26
CA LYS A 167 -10.16 -4.14 8.21
C LYS A 167 -9.45 -4.09 6.87
N ASP A 168 -10.21 -4.31 5.80
CA ASP A 168 -9.73 -4.07 4.45
C ASP A 168 -9.25 -2.63 4.32
N ALA A 169 -8.10 -2.45 3.66
CA ALA A 169 -7.60 -1.13 3.31
C ALA A 169 -8.23 -0.69 2.00
N ASP A 170 -8.78 0.52 1.95
CA ASP A 170 -9.29 1.12 0.72
C ASP A 170 -8.38 2.26 0.27
N LYS A 171 -7.62 2.00 -0.79
CA LYS A 171 -6.76 2.97 -1.49
C LYS A 171 -7.25 3.22 -2.91
N ARG A 172 -8.52 2.94 -3.20
CA ARG A 172 -9.11 3.33 -4.47
C ARG A 172 -9.12 4.83 -4.58
N GLN A 173 -8.77 5.34 -5.76
CA GLN A 173 -8.95 6.75 -6.01
C GLN A 173 -10.46 7.02 -5.98
N PRO A 174 -10.91 8.14 -5.38
CA PRO A 174 -12.30 8.54 -5.52
C PRO A 174 -12.58 8.59 -7.02
N ALA A 175 -13.59 7.85 -7.48
CA ALA A 175 -14.14 8.09 -8.80
C ALA A 175 -14.33 9.60 -8.88
N ALA A 176 -13.77 10.23 -9.91
CA ALA A 176 -13.99 11.65 -10.16
C ALA A 176 -15.50 11.81 -10.38
N ASN A 177 -16.25 11.99 -9.29
CA ASN A 177 -17.64 12.34 -9.31
C ASN A 177 -17.68 13.62 -10.11
N GLY A 178 -18.36 13.53 -11.25
CA GLY A 178 -18.28 14.48 -12.34
C GLY A 178 -18.24 15.91 -11.83
N ALA A 179 -17.30 16.67 -12.38
CA ALA A 179 -17.54 18.08 -12.59
C ALA A 179 -18.99 18.22 -13.09
N ALA A 180 -19.81 18.92 -12.31
CA ALA A 180 -21.19 19.19 -12.67
C ALA A 180 -21.22 19.64 -14.14
N PRO A 181 -22.10 19.08 -14.99
CA PRO A 181 -22.25 19.57 -16.34
C PRO A 181 -22.72 21.02 -16.23
N GLY A 182 -21.80 21.96 -16.48
CA GLY A 182 -22.12 23.36 -16.64
C GLY A 182 -23.21 23.46 -17.70
N ALA A 183 -24.41 23.78 -17.25
CA ALA A 183 -25.59 23.86 -18.08
C ALA A 183 -25.36 24.87 -19.21
N ARG A 184 -25.30 24.37 -20.45
CA ARG A 184 -25.58 25.16 -21.65
C ARG A 184 -27.09 25.36 -21.74
N GLY A 185 -27.55 26.61 -21.76
CA GLY A 185 -28.74 26.97 -22.53
C GLY A 185 -29.70 28.03 -21.96
N GLY A 186 -29.48 29.30 -22.35
CA GLY A 186 -30.54 30.23 -22.78
C GLY A 186 -30.87 31.45 -21.87
N PRO A 187 -31.48 32.54 -22.40
CA PRO A 187 -31.37 33.14 -23.73
C PRO A 187 -30.80 34.58 -23.69
N ALA A 188 -30.48 35.11 -24.87
CA ALA A 188 -30.00 36.46 -25.11
C ALA A 188 -31.01 37.55 -24.70
N GLY A 189 -30.51 38.62 -24.09
CA GLY A 189 -31.24 39.86 -23.83
C GLY A 189 -30.30 41.07 -23.81
N ASN A 190 -30.35 41.87 -24.88
CA ASN A 190 -29.63 43.14 -25.06
C ASN A 190 -29.90 44.14 -23.91
N ARG A 191 -28.85 44.82 -23.42
CA ARG A 191 -28.91 46.22 -22.97
C ARG A 191 -27.61 46.95 -23.30
N TYR A 192 -27.64 47.69 -24.39
CA TYR A 192 -26.74 48.84 -24.56
C TYR A 192 -27.14 49.96 -23.59
N ALA A 193 -26.13 50.79 -23.28
CA ALA A 193 -26.20 52.20 -22.95
C ALA A 193 -26.22 52.61 -21.46
N ASN A 194 -25.27 53.51 -21.16
CA ASN A 194 -25.20 54.46 -20.04
C ASN A 194 -24.93 53.83 -18.66
N GLN A 195 -24.13 54.39 -17.76
CA GLN A 195 -23.54 55.71 -17.67
C GLN A 195 -22.44 55.62 -16.60
N THR A 196 -21.40 56.43 -16.77
CA THR A 196 -20.45 56.87 -15.75
C THR A 196 -21.12 57.17 -14.40
N GLN A 197 -20.74 56.47 -13.33
CA GLN A 197 -20.72 57.08 -12.00
C GLN A 197 -19.84 56.32 -11.00
N GLN A 198 -19.01 57.13 -10.35
CA GLN A 198 -18.10 56.83 -9.26
C GLN A 198 -18.81 56.11 -8.11
N GLN A 199 -18.19 55.07 -7.55
CA GLN A 199 -18.43 54.66 -6.18
C GLN A 199 -17.09 54.43 -5.46
N GLN A 200 -16.82 55.35 -4.54
CA GLN A 200 -15.67 55.38 -3.65
C GLN A 200 -15.76 54.23 -2.64
N SER A 201 -14.66 53.49 -2.50
CA SER A 201 -14.49 52.47 -1.46
C SER A 201 -14.34 53.11 -0.08
N ASN A 202 -15.08 52.57 0.88
CA ASN A 202 -15.24 53.01 2.27
C ASN A 202 -14.02 52.76 3.20
N LEU A 203 -12.79 52.85 2.70
CA LEU A 203 -11.58 52.62 3.50
C LEU A 203 -10.90 53.91 3.99
N GLN A 204 -11.54 55.07 3.83
CA GLN A 204 -10.94 56.38 4.13
C GLN A 204 -11.76 57.19 5.15
N ARG A 205 -12.12 56.59 6.29
CA ARG A 205 -12.73 57.32 7.43
C ARG A 205 -12.36 56.72 8.79
N ALA A 206 -11.09 56.45 9.05
CA ALA A 206 -10.59 56.33 10.43
C ALA A 206 -9.06 56.25 10.47
N ALA A 207 -8.39 57.39 10.32
CA ALA A 207 -7.08 57.72 10.91
C ALA A 207 -6.41 58.90 10.19
N GLY A 208 -7.00 60.10 10.31
CA GLY A 208 -6.17 61.30 10.45
C GLY A 208 -5.85 61.43 11.95
N GLY A 209 -4.67 61.80 12.43
CA GLY A 209 -3.42 62.15 11.76
C GLY A 209 -2.40 62.56 12.84
N ARG A 210 -1.10 62.42 12.52
CA ARG A 210 0.06 63.19 13.04
C ARG A 210 1.33 62.51 12.50
N SER A 211 1.88 62.99 11.40
CA SER A 211 2.93 64.03 11.29
C SER A 211 4.34 63.45 11.26
N GLN A 212 4.94 63.53 10.06
CA GLN A 212 6.34 63.81 9.74
C GLN A 212 7.44 62.93 10.38
N GLN A 213 8.14 62.14 9.56
CA GLN A 213 9.51 62.48 9.16
C GLN A 213 10.06 61.52 8.10
N GLN A 214 10.96 62.10 7.32
CA GLN A 214 11.57 61.69 6.07
C GLN A 214 12.78 60.80 6.33
N ALA A 215 12.90 59.67 5.64
CA ALA A 215 14.19 58.97 5.49
C ALA A 215 14.20 58.12 4.21
N THR A 216 15.27 58.34 3.47
CA THR A 216 15.73 57.78 2.19
C THR A 216 15.88 56.26 2.19
N ALA A 217 15.53 55.62 1.08
CA ALA A 217 15.86 54.23 0.78
C ALA A 217 17.35 54.11 0.36
N PRO A 218 18.10 53.09 0.81
CA PRO A 218 19.48 52.87 0.37
C PRO A 218 19.57 52.13 -0.97
N GLU A 219 20.56 52.52 -1.77
CA GLU A 219 21.03 51.90 -3.01
C GLU A 219 21.48 50.44 -2.77
N PHE A 220 21.17 49.57 -3.73
CA PHE A 220 21.74 48.22 -3.81
C PHE A 220 23.10 48.33 -4.50
N ASP A 221 24.16 48.13 -3.73
CA ASP A 221 25.55 48.13 -4.21
C ASP A 221 25.90 46.76 -4.81
N ASP A 222 26.29 46.79 -6.08
CA ASP A 222 26.82 45.68 -6.88
C ASP A 222 28.29 45.47 -6.48
N ASP A 223 28.61 44.37 -5.79
CA ASP A 223 30.01 43.96 -5.66
C ASP A 223 30.16 42.43 -5.69
N ILE A 224 30.39 41.92 -6.90
CA ILE A 224 30.76 40.53 -7.21
C ILE A 224 32.26 40.53 -7.48
N PRO A 225 33.12 39.98 -6.61
CA PRO A 225 34.55 39.87 -6.92
C PRO A 225 34.82 38.62 -7.77
N PHE A 226 35.71 38.80 -8.76
CA PHE A 226 36.37 37.76 -9.54
C PHE A 226 37.29 36.88 -8.69
#